data_AF-A0A0W8G0H2-F1
#
_entry.id   AF-A0A0W8G0H2-F1
#
_cell.length_a   1.000
_cell.length_b   1.000
_cell.length_c   1.000
_cell.angle_alpha   90.00
_cell.angle_beta   90.00
_cell.angle_gamma   90.00
#
_symmetry.space_group_name_H-M   'P 1'
#
loop_
_entity.id
_entity.type
_entity.pdbx_description
1 polymer ?
#
loop_
_entity_poly.entity_id
_entity_poly.type
_entity_poly.pdbx_seq_one_letter_code
_entity_poly.pdbx_strand_id
1 'polypeptide(L)'
;MYVVIIALVYVLIQVAIIGPTQVIEQEKYWRTESRARMLNLREAQILWKDKNGNYTDNIENLISFVKNDTTIAKLKDQIDSLSGRSKYPFKKLVSGPFEPDSLFWAPKSHSYYLLKVDTTINYDTVVNRRGNIVRVDTLIEVGKRYLLEDPDGFGKIGDLTSDALINTPSWE
;
A
#
# COMPACT_ATOMS: atom_id res chain seq x y z
N MET A 1 15.04 -28.84 -47.45
CA MET A 1 15.49 -27.43 -47.36
C MET A 1 14.38 -26.49 -46.87
N TYR A 2 13.22 -26.46 -47.52
CA TYR A 2 12.08 -25.61 -47.08
C TYR A 2 11.57 -25.89 -45.66
N VAL A 3 11.56 -27.16 -45.22
CA VAL A 3 11.14 -27.53 -43.85
C VAL A 3 12.03 -26.91 -42.78
N VAL A 4 13.35 -26.85 -43.03
CA VAL A 4 14.33 -26.24 -42.12
C VAL A 4 14.16 -24.73 -42.07
N ILE A 5 13.89 -24.09 -43.21
CA ILE A 5 13.64 -22.66 -43.29
C ILE A 5 12.36 -22.29 -42.51
N ILE A 6 11.27 -23.05 -42.69
CA ILE A 6 10.01 -22.82 -41.96
C ILE A 6 10.19 -23.01 -40.46
N ALA A 7 10.93 -24.04 -40.04
CA ALA A 7 11.24 -24.28 -38.63
C ALA A 7 12.08 -23.14 -38.02
N LEU A 8 13.10 -22.66 -38.74
CA LEU A 8 13.94 -21.55 -38.29
C LEU A 8 13.16 -20.22 -38.21
N VAL A 9 12.28 -19.94 -39.18
CA VAL A 9 11.40 -18.76 -39.14
C VAL A 9 10.46 -18.81 -37.94
N TYR A 10 9.88 -19.97 -37.63
CA TYR A 10 9.03 -20.14 -36.44
C TYR A 10 9.80 -19.89 -35.14
N VAL A 11 11.01 -20.44 -35.01
CA VAL A 11 11.87 -20.24 -33.83
C VAL A 11 12.26 -18.77 -33.68
N LEU A 12 12.59 -18.09 -34.78
CA LEU A 12 12.93 -16.66 -34.75
C LEU A 12 11.76 -15.80 -34.28
N ILE A 13 10.54 -16.07 -34.74
CA ILE A 13 9.34 -15.33 -34.30
C ILE A 13 9.09 -15.53 -32.79
N GLN A 14 9.21 -16.76 -32.30
CA GLN A 14 9.03 -17.07 -30.88
C GLN A 14 10.05 -16.38 -29.98
N VAL A 15 11.34 -16.48 -30.31
CA VAL A 15 12.42 -15.96 -29.47
C VAL A 15 12.56 -14.45 -29.58
N ALA A 16 12.42 -13.89 -30.79
CA ALA A 16 12.69 -12.47 -31.01
C ALA A 16 11.50 -11.56 -30.67
N ILE A 17 10.26 -12.05 -30.78
CA ILE A 17 9.06 -11.21 -30.63
C ILE A 17 8.24 -11.62 -29.40
N ILE A 18 7.89 -12.90 -29.28
CA ILE A 18 6.92 -13.36 -28.25
C ILE A 18 7.53 -13.39 -26.85
N GLY A 19 8.78 -13.87 -26.71
CA GLY A 19 9.49 -13.86 -25.44
C GLY A 19 9.58 -12.48 -24.76
N PRO A 20 10.11 -11.44 -25.43
CA PRO A 20 10.27 -10.12 -24.81
C PRO A 20 8.94 -9.42 -24.54
N THR A 21 7.90 -9.59 -25.38
CA THR A 21 6.60 -8.94 -25.14
C THR A 21 5.92 -9.47 -23.89
N GLN A 22 5.95 -10.77 -23.65
CA GLN A 22 5.34 -11.39 -22.46
C GLN A 22 5.97 -10.91 -21.15
N VAL A 23 7.31 -10.75 -21.13
CA VAL A 23 8.01 -10.23 -19.94
C VAL A 23 7.60 -8.79 -19.65
N ILE A 24 7.54 -7.94 -20.69
CA ILE A 24 7.13 -6.54 -20.55
C ILE A 24 5.67 -6.43 -20.09
N GLU A 25 4.79 -7.27 -20.59
CA GLU A 25 3.38 -7.30 -20.18
C GLU A 25 3.20 -7.74 -18.74
N GLN A 26 3.93 -8.77 -18.30
CA GLN A 26 3.92 -9.21 -16.89
C GLN A 26 4.47 -8.14 -15.96
N GLU A 27 5.56 -7.48 -16.31
CA GLU A 27 6.09 -6.37 -15.50
C GLU A 27 5.12 -5.20 -15.42
N LYS A 28 4.48 -4.84 -16.54
CA LYS A 28 3.43 -3.81 -16.56
C LYS A 28 2.28 -4.21 -15.66
N TYR A 29 1.82 -5.46 -15.73
CA TYR A 29 0.76 -6.00 -14.89
C TYR A 29 1.09 -5.90 -13.40
N TRP A 30 2.27 -6.39 -12.98
CA TRP A 30 2.66 -6.33 -11.57
C TRP A 30 2.79 -4.90 -11.07
N ARG A 31 3.34 -4.00 -11.90
CA ARG A 31 3.47 -2.59 -11.57
C ARG A 31 2.11 -1.92 -11.40
N THR A 32 1.18 -2.12 -12.32
CA THR A 32 -0.15 -1.48 -12.26
C THR A 32 -0.99 -2.05 -11.12
N GLU A 33 -0.94 -3.36 -10.90
CA GLU A 33 -1.60 -4.03 -9.79
C GLU A 33 -1.06 -3.55 -8.43
N SER A 34 0.27 -3.49 -8.26
CA SER A 34 0.86 -3.02 -7.00
C SER A 34 0.52 -1.55 -6.73
N ARG A 35 0.57 -0.70 -7.75
CA ARG A 35 0.14 0.71 -7.62
C ARG A 35 -1.33 0.85 -7.27
N ALA A 36 -2.21 0.02 -7.83
CA ALA A 36 -3.63 0.01 -7.47
C ALA A 36 -3.84 -0.40 -6.00
N ARG A 37 -3.13 -1.43 -5.52
CA ARG A 37 -3.15 -1.86 -4.12
C ARG A 37 -2.61 -0.77 -3.20
N MET A 38 -1.49 -0.13 -3.54
CA MET A 38 -0.93 0.98 -2.78
C MET A 38 -1.87 2.18 -2.71
N LEU A 39 -2.54 2.54 -3.81
CA LEU A 39 -3.55 3.60 -3.79
C LEU A 39 -4.70 3.25 -2.86
N ASN A 40 -5.17 2.00 -2.86
CA ASN A 40 -6.20 1.53 -1.95
C ASN A 40 -5.74 1.54 -0.49
N LEU A 41 -4.47 1.18 -0.21
CA LEU A 41 -3.85 1.31 1.11
C LEU A 41 -3.77 2.77 1.58
N ARG A 42 -3.45 3.71 0.68
CA ARG A 42 -3.48 5.15 0.95
C ARG A 42 -4.88 5.60 1.35
N GLU A 43 -5.90 5.26 0.57
CA GLU A 43 -7.28 5.63 0.90
C GLU A 43 -7.72 5.04 2.25
N ALA A 44 -7.33 3.79 2.55
CA ALA A 44 -7.57 3.18 3.85
C ALA A 44 -6.87 3.94 5.00
N GLN A 45 -5.63 4.42 4.80
CA GLN A 45 -4.90 5.22 5.78
C GLN A 45 -5.58 6.56 6.06
N ILE A 46 -6.08 7.22 5.02
CA ILE A 46 -6.81 8.50 5.16
C ILE A 46 -8.08 8.27 5.98
N LEU A 47 -8.87 7.25 5.65
CA LEU A 47 -10.09 6.92 6.39
C LEU A 47 -9.80 6.54 7.85
N TRP A 48 -8.70 5.80 8.08
CA TRP A 48 -8.26 5.45 9.43
C TRP A 48 -7.89 6.70 10.23
N LYS A 49 -7.13 7.62 9.63
CA LYS A 49 -6.77 8.89 10.27
C LYS A 49 -8.00 9.75 10.56
N ASP A 50 -8.95 9.84 9.64
CA ASP A 50 -10.17 10.63 9.85
C ASP A 50 -10.98 10.12 11.05
N LYS A 51 -10.91 8.81 11.33
CA LYS A 51 -11.58 8.20 12.48
C LYS A 51 -10.75 8.26 13.77
N ASN A 52 -9.47 7.94 13.71
CA ASN A 52 -8.61 7.70 14.88
C ASN A 52 -7.68 8.89 15.20
N GLY A 53 -7.59 9.89 14.33
CA GLY A 53 -6.73 11.08 14.46
C GLY A 53 -5.29 10.88 13.98
N ASN A 54 -4.79 9.65 13.95
CA ASN A 54 -3.41 9.28 13.59
C ASN A 54 -3.38 8.18 12.53
N TYR A 55 -2.26 8.05 11.82
CA TYR A 55 -2.01 6.91 10.92
C TYR A 55 -1.63 5.65 11.69
N THR A 56 -1.71 4.50 11.04
CA THR A 56 -1.24 3.22 11.61
C THR A 56 -0.04 2.70 10.83
N ASP A 57 0.89 2.05 11.52
CA ASP A 57 1.99 1.28 10.94
C ASP A 57 1.64 -0.21 10.77
N ASN A 58 0.48 -0.65 11.26
CA ASN A 58 0.04 -2.03 11.22
C ASN A 58 -0.98 -2.27 10.09
N ILE A 59 -0.54 -3.00 9.06
CA ILE A 59 -1.35 -3.37 7.90
C ILE A 59 -2.55 -4.26 8.28
N GLU A 60 -2.41 -5.18 9.24
CA GLU A 60 -3.50 -6.05 9.67
C GLU A 60 -4.66 -5.24 10.28
N ASN A 61 -4.33 -4.26 11.13
CA ASN A 61 -5.32 -3.36 11.71
C ASN A 61 -6.04 -2.54 10.63
N LEU A 62 -5.28 -2.04 9.65
CA LEU A 62 -5.82 -1.29 8.54
C LEU A 62 -6.77 -2.13 7.68
N ILE A 63 -6.40 -3.37 7.34
CA ILE A 63 -7.24 -4.26 6.53
C ILE A 63 -8.46 -4.73 7.32
N SER A 64 -8.29 -5.04 8.60
CA SER A 64 -9.40 -5.37 9.50
C SER A 64 -10.40 -4.22 9.58
N PHE A 65 -9.91 -2.97 9.63
CA PHE A 65 -10.75 -1.78 9.56
C PHE A 65 -11.51 -1.70 8.24
N VAL A 66 -10.84 -1.87 7.09
CA VAL A 66 -11.51 -1.85 5.77
C VAL A 66 -12.59 -2.91 5.64
N LYS A 67 -12.41 -4.08 6.28
CA LYS A 67 -13.36 -5.19 6.24
C LYS A 67 -14.56 -5.00 7.18
N ASN A 68 -14.28 -4.67 8.42
CA ASN A 68 -15.23 -4.83 9.51
C ASN A 68 -15.88 -3.51 9.94
N ASP A 69 -15.34 -2.37 9.50
CA ASP A 69 -15.80 -1.09 9.99
C ASP A 69 -17.14 -0.66 9.37
N THR A 70 -18.08 -0.30 10.24
CA THR A 70 -19.41 0.15 9.84
C THR A 70 -19.40 1.47 9.09
N THR A 71 -18.40 2.33 9.30
CA THR A 71 -18.26 3.59 8.55
C THR A 71 -17.99 3.31 7.08
N ILE A 72 -17.09 2.36 6.79
CA ILE A 72 -16.73 1.98 5.42
C ILE A 72 -17.88 1.24 4.74
N ALA A 73 -18.60 0.40 5.48
CA ALA A 73 -19.81 -0.25 4.97
C ALA A 73 -20.84 0.79 4.50
N LYS A 74 -21.07 1.86 5.29
CA LYS A 74 -21.99 2.95 4.91
C LYS A 74 -21.51 3.72 3.68
N LEU A 75 -20.19 3.87 3.47
CA LEU A 75 -19.64 4.57 2.31
C LEU A 75 -19.91 3.83 0.98
N LYS A 76 -20.09 2.50 1.01
CA LYS A 76 -20.41 1.71 -0.19
C LYS A 76 -21.74 2.10 -0.80
N ASP A 77 -22.75 2.31 0.05
CA ASP A 77 -24.12 2.63 -0.38
C ASP A 77 -24.36 4.14 -0.53
N GLN A 78 -23.44 4.97 -0.03
CA GLN A 78 -23.55 6.42 -0.13
C GLN A 78 -23.08 6.94 -1.49
N ILE A 79 -23.99 7.68 -2.11
CA ILE A 79 -23.72 8.48 -3.30
C ILE A 79 -23.69 9.94 -2.86
N ASP A 80 -22.71 10.69 -3.36
CA ASP A 80 -22.64 12.12 -3.16
C ASP A 80 -23.79 12.81 -3.91
N SER A 81 -24.63 13.55 -3.19
CA SER A 81 -25.81 14.21 -3.74
C SER A 81 -25.46 15.32 -4.74
N LEU A 82 -24.27 15.90 -4.64
CA LEU A 82 -23.82 16.97 -5.52
C LEU A 82 -23.21 16.42 -6.82
N SER A 83 -22.30 15.43 -6.73
CA SER A 83 -21.60 14.90 -7.91
C SER A 83 -22.22 13.65 -8.52
N GLY A 84 -23.16 12.99 -7.83
CA GLY A 84 -23.73 11.70 -8.22
C GLY A 84 -22.72 10.54 -8.20
N ARG A 85 -21.52 10.75 -7.63
CA ARG A 85 -20.45 9.74 -7.57
C ARG A 85 -20.53 8.94 -6.27
N SER A 86 -20.07 7.69 -6.32
CA SER A 86 -19.93 6.87 -5.11
C SER A 86 -18.91 7.53 -4.18
N LYS A 87 -19.22 7.56 -2.87
CA LYS A 87 -18.28 7.99 -1.84
C LYS A 87 -17.24 6.92 -1.47
N TYR A 88 -17.36 5.73 -2.05
CA TYR A 88 -16.42 4.63 -1.82
C TYR A 88 -15.08 4.92 -2.53
N PRO A 89 -13.98 5.16 -1.78
CA PRO A 89 -12.74 5.67 -2.38
C PRO A 89 -11.89 4.58 -3.05
N PHE A 90 -12.20 3.30 -2.83
CA PHE A 90 -11.39 2.19 -3.31
C PHE A 90 -11.60 1.92 -4.80
N LYS A 91 -10.48 1.73 -5.49
CA LYS A 91 -10.43 1.44 -6.92
C LYS A 91 -10.37 -0.06 -7.16
N LYS A 92 -10.93 -0.49 -8.29
CA LYS A 92 -10.82 -1.87 -8.78
C LYS A 92 -9.36 -2.22 -9.07
N LEU A 93 -9.03 -3.49 -8.91
CA LEU A 93 -7.71 -4.03 -9.20
C LEU A 93 -7.64 -4.46 -10.67
N VAL A 94 -6.43 -4.66 -11.18
CA VAL A 94 -6.23 -5.25 -12.52
C VAL A 94 -6.63 -6.71 -12.51
N SER A 95 -6.42 -7.39 -11.38
CA SER A 95 -6.85 -8.76 -11.13
C SER A 95 -8.38 -8.93 -11.04
N GLY A 96 -9.14 -7.88 -10.71
CA GLY A 96 -10.59 -7.97 -10.59
C GLY A 96 -11.22 -6.97 -9.60
N PRO A 97 -12.34 -7.34 -8.94
CA PRO A 97 -12.96 -6.49 -7.93
C PRO A 97 -12.00 -6.28 -6.76
N PHE A 98 -12.17 -5.16 -6.04
CA PHE A 98 -11.35 -4.86 -4.88
C PHE A 98 -11.71 -5.78 -3.72
N GLU A 99 -10.74 -6.56 -3.26
CA GLU A 99 -10.82 -7.38 -2.06
C GLU A 99 -9.82 -6.85 -1.02
N PRO A 100 -10.24 -6.58 0.23
CA PRO A 100 -9.33 -6.04 1.25
C PRO A 100 -8.13 -6.94 1.54
N ASP A 101 -8.29 -8.27 1.42
CA ASP A 101 -7.21 -9.24 1.64
C ASP A 101 -6.08 -9.13 0.61
N SER A 102 -6.38 -8.64 -0.59
CA SER A 102 -5.37 -8.43 -1.62
C SER A 102 -4.29 -7.42 -1.22
N LEU A 103 -4.56 -6.56 -0.23
CA LEU A 103 -3.67 -5.50 0.23
C LEU A 103 -2.55 -6.00 1.13
N PHE A 104 -2.63 -7.24 1.64
CA PHE A 104 -1.55 -7.82 2.45
C PHE A 104 -0.28 -8.03 1.63
N TRP A 105 -0.43 -8.45 0.39
CA TRP A 105 0.65 -9.05 -0.38
C TRP A 105 0.94 -8.24 -1.65
N ALA A 106 2.21 -8.00 -1.93
CA ALA A 106 2.64 -7.49 -3.21
C ALA A 106 2.46 -8.57 -4.31
N PRO A 107 2.03 -8.20 -5.53
CA PRO A 107 1.66 -9.16 -6.56
C PRO A 107 2.84 -9.92 -7.15
N LYS A 108 4.08 -9.40 -7.09
CA LYS A 108 5.27 -10.04 -7.69
C LYS A 108 6.04 -10.89 -6.67
N SER A 109 6.46 -10.33 -5.53
CA SER A 109 7.21 -11.11 -4.51
C SER A 109 6.33 -11.82 -3.49
N HIS A 110 5.04 -11.49 -3.40
CA HIS A 110 4.19 -11.94 -2.29
C HIS A 110 4.78 -11.58 -0.92
N SER A 111 5.43 -10.42 -0.85
CA SER A 111 5.92 -9.83 0.40
C SER A 111 4.94 -8.79 0.93
N TYR A 112 5.00 -8.51 2.22
CA TYR A 112 4.20 -7.43 2.82
C TYR A 112 4.69 -6.05 2.35
N TYR A 113 3.75 -5.11 2.24
CA TYR A 113 4.09 -3.70 2.06
C TYR A 113 4.81 -3.16 3.29
N LEU A 114 5.80 -2.30 3.08
CA LEU A 114 6.50 -1.65 4.17
C LEU A 114 5.73 -0.40 4.57
N LEU A 115 5.12 -0.44 5.74
CA LEU A 115 4.36 0.66 6.30
C LEU A 115 5.09 1.19 7.54
N LYS A 116 5.37 2.49 7.56
CA LYS A 116 6.05 3.18 8.66
C LYS A 116 5.28 4.43 9.04
N VAL A 117 5.28 4.76 10.32
CA VAL A 117 4.69 6.00 10.84
C VAL A 117 5.74 6.73 11.67
N ASP A 118 5.73 8.05 11.58
CA ASP A 118 6.57 8.92 12.42
C ASP A 118 6.13 8.74 13.87
N THR A 119 6.90 8.00 14.66
CA THR A 119 6.55 7.69 16.05
C THR A 119 7.63 8.24 16.95
N THR A 120 7.25 9.09 17.90
CA THR A 120 8.16 9.62 18.90
C THR A 120 8.02 8.81 20.19
N ILE A 121 9.14 8.28 20.69
CA ILE A 121 9.17 7.51 21.94
C ILE A 121 9.97 8.31 22.97
N ASN A 122 9.30 8.73 24.03
CA ASN A 122 9.92 9.41 25.17
C ASN A 122 10.05 8.45 26.35
N TYR A 123 11.27 8.35 26.88
CA TYR A 123 11.56 7.56 28.07
C TYR A 123 11.73 8.50 29.26
N ASP A 124 10.89 8.36 30.26
CA ASP A 124 11.03 9.06 31.54
C ASP A 124 11.43 8.06 32.63
N THR A 125 12.42 8.41 33.44
CA THR A 125 12.93 7.54 34.50
C THR A 125 12.61 8.15 35.85
N VAL A 126 11.84 7.44 36.66
CA VAL A 126 11.56 7.83 38.05
C VAL A 126 12.69 7.32 38.94
N VAL A 127 13.40 8.25 39.59
CA VAL A 127 14.56 7.97 40.45
C VAL A 127 14.20 8.20 41.93
N ASN A 128 14.69 7.34 42.82
CA ASN A 128 14.51 7.53 44.26
C ASN A 128 15.52 8.56 44.83
N ARG A 129 15.33 8.96 46.10
CA ARG A 129 16.25 9.89 46.80
C ARG A 129 17.70 9.38 46.94
N ARG A 130 17.95 8.09 46.70
CA ARG A 130 19.28 7.45 46.74
C ARG A 130 19.92 7.33 45.35
N GLY A 131 19.26 7.83 44.30
CA GLY A 131 19.77 7.78 42.92
C GLY A 131 19.51 6.47 42.17
N ASN A 132 18.75 5.54 42.74
CA ASN A 132 18.39 4.28 42.05
C ASN A 132 17.13 4.49 41.20
N ILE A 133 17.14 3.98 39.97
CA ILE A 133 15.98 3.98 39.06
C ILE A 133 14.93 3.02 39.61
N VAL A 134 13.70 3.49 39.79
CA VAL A 134 12.57 2.72 40.33
C VAL A 134 11.62 2.27 39.22
N ARG A 135 11.42 3.13 38.22
CA ARG A 135 10.51 2.87 37.10
C ARG A 135 10.98 3.62 35.86
N VAL A 136 10.79 3.00 34.70
CA VAL A 136 10.94 3.64 33.39
C VAL A 136 9.55 3.70 32.77
N ASP A 137 9.04 4.91 32.58
CA ASP A 137 7.78 5.18 31.89
C ASP A 137 8.08 5.43 30.42
N THR A 138 7.33 4.76 29.53
CA THR A 138 7.47 4.91 28.08
C THR A 138 6.21 5.58 27.53
N LEU A 139 6.37 6.77 26.94
CA LEU A 139 5.30 7.50 26.29
C LEU A 139 5.51 7.43 24.78
N ILE A 140 4.57 6.79 24.08
CA ILE A 140 4.61 6.60 22.62
C ILE A 140 3.59 7.54 21.99
N GLU A 141 4.08 8.55 21.27
CA GLU A 141 3.26 9.44 20.46
C GLU A 141 3.37 9.04 18.99
N VAL A 142 2.31 8.42 18.48
CA VAL A 142 2.17 8.13 17.05
C VAL A 142 1.86 9.44 16.33
N GLY A 143 2.77 9.85 15.47
CA GLY A 143 2.71 11.09 14.73
C GLY A 143 1.73 11.08 13.56
N LYS A 144 1.75 12.18 12.81
CA LYS A 144 0.80 12.48 11.74
C LYS A 144 1.35 12.18 10.34
N ARG A 145 2.43 11.39 10.23
CA ARG A 145 3.11 11.11 8.95
C ARG A 145 3.29 9.62 8.76
N TYR A 146 3.13 9.14 7.54
CA TYR A 146 3.37 7.74 7.20
C TYR A 146 4.12 7.62 5.87
N LEU A 147 4.78 6.48 5.71
CA LEU A 147 5.43 6.04 4.49
C LEU A 147 4.93 4.64 4.17
N LEU A 148 4.44 4.46 2.96
CA LEU A 148 4.07 3.18 2.37
C LEU A 148 5.02 2.89 1.21
N GLU A 149 5.73 1.77 1.26
CA GLU A 149 6.70 1.39 0.24
C GLU A 149 6.41 -0.04 -0.26
N ASP A 150 6.49 -0.20 -1.57
CA ASP A 150 6.33 -1.49 -2.23
C ASP A 150 7.63 -2.30 -2.15
N PRO A 151 7.58 -3.57 -1.71
CA PRO A 151 8.78 -4.41 -1.56
C PRO A 151 9.43 -4.74 -2.91
N ASP A 152 8.67 -4.67 -4.00
CA ASP A 152 9.14 -4.97 -5.36
C ASP A 152 9.73 -3.74 -6.09
N GLY A 153 9.74 -2.58 -5.43
CA GLY A 153 10.30 -1.34 -5.97
C GLY A 153 9.40 -0.64 -7.00
N PHE A 154 8.10 -0.94 -7.05
CA PHE A 154 7.17 -0.28 -7.98
C PHE A 154 6.74 1.14 -7.55
N GLY A 155 7.15 1.56 -6.34
CA GLY A 155 7.07 2.92 -5.85
C GLY A 155 6.87 3.01 -4.34
N LYS A 156 6.74 4.26 -3.89
CA LYS A 156 6.34 4.65 -2.52
C LYS A 156 5.22 5.68 -2.53
N ILE A 157 4.45 5.75 -1.45
CA ILE A 157 3.47 6.79 -1.14
C ILE A 157 3.82 7.36 0.23
N GLY A 158 3.81 8.68 0.35
CA GLY A 158 4.07 9.34 1.62
C GLY A 158 5.55 9.58 1.89
N ASP A 159 5.79 10.30 2.97
CA ASP A 159 7.12 10.62 3.49
C ASP A 159 6.99 10.86 4.99
N LEU A 160 8.03 10.48 5.74
CA LEU A 160 8.13 10.75 7.17
C LEU A 160 8.67 12.16 7.45
N THR A 161 9.30 12.79 6.45
CA THR A 161 9.98 14.08 6.61
C THR A 161 9.15 15.27 6.15
N SER A 162 8.28 15.09 5.14
CA SER A 162 7.57 16.19 4.47
C SER A 162 6.05 16.02 4.55
N ASP A 163 5.37 16.99 5.16
CA ASP A 163 3.90 17.03 5.24
C ASP A 163 3.24 17.18 3.87
N ALA A 164 3.91 17.82 2.91
CA ALA A 164 3.38 18.05 1.59
C ALA A 164 3.30 16.77 0.74
N LEU A 165 4.10 15.75 1.07
CA LEU A 165 4.21 14.51 0.29
C LEU A 165 3.45 13.33 0.90
N ILE A 166 2.73 13.54 2.00
CA ILE A 166 2.17 12.47 2.82
C ILE A 166 1.20 11.52 2.09
N ASN A 167 0.43 12.03 1.14
CA ASN A 167 -0.53 11.25 0.34
C ASN A 167 -0.14 11.19 -1.14
N THR A 168 1.07 11.64 -1.45
CA THR A 168 1.57 11.76 -2.82
C THR A 168 2.25 10.46 -3.23
N PRO A 169 1.79 9.81 -4.30
CA PRO A 169 2.50 8.67 -4.86
C PRO A 169 3.73 9.16 -5.64
N SER A 170 4.84 8.43 -5.51
CA SER A 170 6.11 8.74 -6.19
C SER A 170 6.10 8.60 -7.72
N TRP A 171 5.00 8.13 -8.31
CA TRP A 171 4.88 7.86 -9.75
C TRP A 171 3.82 8.72 -10.45
N GLU A 172 3.18 9.65 -9.74
CA GLU A 172 2.43 10.75 -10.35
C GLU A 172 3.37 11.89 -10.71
#